data_AF-A0A0G0AVN0-F1
#
_entry.id   AF-A0A0G0AVN0-F1
#
_cell.length_a   1.000
_cell.length_b   1.000
_cell.length_c   1.000
_cell.angle_alpha   90.00
_cell.angle_beta   90.00
_cell.angle_gamma   90.00
#
_symmetry.space_group_name_H-M   'P 1'
#
loop_
_entity.id
_entity.type
_entity.pdbx_description
1 polymer ?
#
loop_
_entity_poly.entity_id
_entity_poly.type
_entity_poly.pdbx_seq_one_letter_code
_entity_poly.pdbx_strand_id
1 'polypeptide(L)'
;MIETEIDEEKNLLYFRFYGKKDSRRVEISKATIYDVVSPLEPKYQDDPTLKKGVVKQVDFSAWGSKTLFTYKVFQGEKLVIDNKFFSNFRPWAAVFLVGIAE
;
A
#
# COMPACT_ATOMS: atom_id res chain seq x y z
N MET A 1 -8.76 -27.08 2.58
CA MET A 1 -7.78 -27.50 3.60
C MET A 1 -6.60 -26.55 3.52
N ILE A 2 -6.08 -26.12 4.66
CA ILE A 2 -4.91 -25.24 4.74
C ILE A 2 -3.83 -26.03 5.47
N GLU A 3 -2.66 -26.14 4.85
CA GLU A 3 -1.48 -26.76 5.45
C GLU A 3 -0.39 -25.69 5.63
N THR A 4 0.31 -25.77 6.75
CA THR A 4 1.37 -24.82 7.09
C THR A 4 2.69 -25.58 7.14
N GLU A 5 3.71 -25.04 6.50
CA GLU A 5 5.05 -25.60 6.42
C GLU A 5 6.05 -24.52 6.82
N ILE A 6 7.01 -24.87 7.68
CA ILE A 6 8.03 -23.96 8.20
C ILE A 6 9.40 -24.46 7.75
N ASP A 7 10.18 -23.60 7.11
CA ASP A 7 11.59 -23.80 6.80
C ASP A 7 12.41 -22.92 7.75
N GLU A 8 12.87 -23.50 8.86
CA GLU A 8 13.61 -22.78 9.91
C GLU A 8 15.00 -22.33 9.45
N GLU A 9 15.67 -23.10 8.59
CA GLU A 9 17.00 -22.74 8.07
C GLU A 9 16.95 -21.48 7.21
N LYS A 10 15.91 -21.34 6.39
CA LYS A 10 15.70 -20.14 5.56
C LYS A 10 14.82 -19.08 6.22
N ASN A 11 14.28 -19.34 7.40
CA ASN A 11 13.27 -18.52 8.07
C ASN A 11 12.06 -18.21 7.16
N LEU A 12 11.53 -19.23 6.46
CA LEU A 12 10.37 -19.10 5.58
C LEU A 12 9.16 -19.83 6.14
N LEU A 13 7.99 -19.19 6.03
CA LEU A 13 6.70 -19.75 6.42
C LEU A 13 5.80 -19.85 5.18
N TYR A 14 5.37 -21.07 4.87
CA TYR A 14 4.53 -21.37 3.71
C TYR A 14 3.12 -21.76 4.16
N PHE A 15 2.12 -21.18 3.51
CA PHE A 15 0.73 -21.59 3.63
C PHE A 15 0.26 -22.18 2.31
N ARG A 16 -0.05 -23.48 2.31
CA ARG A 16 -0.54 -24.21 1.16
C ARG A 16 -2.05 -24.35 1.25
N PHE A 17 -2.75 -23.90 0.21
CA PHE A 17 -4.20 -23.95 0.13
C PHE A 17 -4.63 -25.03 -0.85
N TYR A 18 -5.31 -26.06 -0.35
CA TYR A 18 -5.82 -27.16 -1.16
C TYR A 18 -7.34 -27.05 -1.30
N GLY A 19 -7.82 -27.17 -2.54
CA GLY A 19 -9.23 -27.15 -2.88
C GLY A 19 -9.51 -27.99 -4.12
N LYS A 20 -10.78 -28.36 -4.30
CA LYS A 20 -11.23 -28.98 -5.56
C LYS A 20 -10.98 -27.99 -6.69
N LYS A 21 -10.34 -28.44 -7.77
CA LYS A 21 -10.21 -27.64 -9.00
C LYS A 21 -11.62 -27.35 -9.52
N ASP A 22 -12.12 -26.16 -9.24
CA ASP A 22 -13.25 -25.62 -9.97
C ASP A 22 -12.70 -24.88 -11.20
N SER A 23 -13.42 -24.96 -12.31
CA SER A 23 -12.97 -24.40 -13.60
C SER A 23 -13.03 -22.88 -13.62
N ARG A 24 -12.75 -22.22 -12.49
CA ARG A 24 -12.73 -20.77 -12.38
C ARG A 24 -11.40 -20.23 -12.90
N ARG A 25 -11.50 -19.14 -13.64
CA ARG A 25 -10.37 -18.41 -14.20
C ARG A 25 -10.45 -16.97 -13.73
N VAL A 26 -9.37 -16.49 -13.14
CA VAL A 26 -9.28 -15.11 -12.63
C VAL A 26 -8.49 -14.28 -13.62
N GLU A 27 -9.01 -13.11 -13.95
CA GLU A 27 -8.30 -12.06 -14.68
C GLU A 27 -8.21 -10.81 -13.81
N ILE A 28 -7.00 -10.29 -13.65
CA ILE A 28 -6.75 -9.02 -12.95
C ILE A 28 -6.15 -8.06 -13.96
N SER A 29 -6.75 -6.89 -14.13
CA SER A 29 -6.20 -5.89 -15.04
C SER A 29 -4.95 -5.23 -14.45
N LYS A 30 -4.15 -4.60 -15.31
CA LYS A 30 -3.18 -3.60 -14.84
C LYS A 30 -3.91 -2.50 -14.07
N ALA A 31 -3.26 -1.93 -13.07
CA ALA A 31 -3.77 -0.77 -12.37
C ALA A 31 -3.68 0.47 -13.26
N THR A 32 -4.77 1.21 -13.36
CA THR A 32 -4.80 2.55 -13.95
C THR A 32 -4.56 3.56 -12.84
N ILE A 33 -3.57 4.42 -13.01
CA ILE A 33 -3.25 5.53 -12.10
C ILE A 33 -3.75 6.82 -12.76
N TYR A 34 -4.47 7.64 -12.00
CA TYR A 34 -5.01 8.92 -12.48
C TYR A 34 -5.16 9.91 -11.32
N ASP A 35 -5.49 11.16 -11.64
CA ASP A 35 -5.67 12.23 -10.65
C ASP A 35 -4.44 12.36 -9.73
N VAL A 36 -3.26 12.42 -10.34
CA VAL A 36 -1.97 12.49 -9.63
C VAL A 36 -1.80 13.91 -9.10
N VAL A 37 -1.58 14.02 -7.79
CA VAL A 37 -1.47 15.30 -7.08
C VAL A 37 -0.09 15.41 -6.45
N SER A 38 0.56 16.55 -6.65
CA SER A 38 1.86 16.83 -6.05
C SER A 38 1.82 16.75 -4.52
N PRO A 39 2.96 16.46 -3.87
CA PRO A 39 3.03 16.47 -2.42
C PRO A 39 2.65 17.83 -1.85
N LEU A 40 2.21 17.83 -0.59
CA LEU A 40 1.89 19.05 0.13
C LEU A 40 3.17 19.78 0.54
N GLU A 41 3.04 21.09 0.79
CA GLU A 41 4.12 21.90 1.35
C GLU A 41 4.69 21.29 2.65
N PRO A 42 6.01 21.34 2.86
CA PRO A 42 6.64 20.86 4.09
C PRO A 42 6.01 21.43 5.36
N LYS A 43 5.87 20.59 6.38
CA LYS A 43 5.38 20.98 7.70
C LYS A 43 6.52 21.02 8.69
N TYR A 44 6.65 22.13 9.40
CA TYR A 44 7.59 22.32 10.50
C TYR A 44 6.81 22.31 11.81
N GLN A 45 7.24 21.47 12.75
CA GLN A 45 6.62 21.33 14.07
C GLN A 45 7.70 21.54 15.12
N ASP A 46 7.40 22.34 16.13
CA ASP A 46 8.32 22.57 17.23
C ASP A 46 8.42 21.33 18.12
N ASP A 47 9.65 20.99 18.51
CA ASP A 47 9.94 19.85 19.38
C ASP A 47 10.80 20.32 20.58
N PRO A 48 10.27 20.26 21.82
CA PRO A 48 10.99 20.69 23.03
C PRO A 48 12.03 19.68 23.52
N THR A 49 12.17 18.53 22.88
CA THR A 49 13.20 17.52 23.18
C THR A 49 14.45 17.70 22.32
N LEU A 50 14.34 18.45 21.22
CA LEU A 50 15.46 18.77 20.34
C LEU A 50 16.08 20.13 20.72
N LYS A 51 17.41 20.19 20.74
CA LYS A 51 18.17 21.42 21.00
C LYS A 51 17.84 22.50 19.97
N LYS A 52 17.84 23.76 20.41
CA LYS A 52 17.61 24.92 19.54
C LYS A 52 18.51 24.89 18.31
N GLY A 53 17.88 25.02 17.13
CA GLY A 53 18.57 25.03 15.83
C GLY A 53 18.73 23.64 15.18
N VAL A 54 18.36 22.55 15.86
CA VAL A 54 18.31 21.22 15.25
C VAL A 54 17.02 21.10 14.42
N VAL A 55 17.16 20.82 13.12
CA VAL A 55 16.03 20.46 12.25
C VAL A 55 16.16 19.00 11.87
N LYS A 56 15.14 18.20 12.18
CA LYS A 56 15.12 16.77 11.91
C LYS A 56 13.92 16.40 11.06
N GLN A 57 14.16 15.81 9.89
CA GLN A 57 13.09 15.22 9.10
C GLN A 57 12.63 13.91 9.74
N VAL A 58 11.32 13.75 9.91
CA VAL A 58 10.70 12.54 10.47
C VAL A 58 9.76 11.86 9.48
N ASP A 59 9.34 12.56 8.44
CA ASP A 59 8.51 12.00 7.38
C ASP A 59 8.83 12.62 6.01
N PHE A 60 8.57 11.88 4.95
CA PHE A 60 8.93 12.23 3.58
C PHE A 60 7.70 12.61 2.76
N SER A 61 7.85 13.61 1.90
CA SER A 61 6.79 14.02 0.98
C SER A 61 6.44 12.89 0.02
N ALA A 62 5.15 12.61 -0.14
CA ALA A 62 4.65 11.58 -1.05
C ALA A 62 3.55 12.15 -1.96
N TRP A 63 3.53 11.68 -3.20
CA TRP A 63 2.51 12.06 -4.18
C TRP A 63 1.18 11.40 -3.85
N GLY A 64 0.10 12.14 -4.05
CA GLY A 64 -1.26 11.61 -4.04
C GLY A 64 -1.63 11.05 -5.41
N SER A 65 -2.50 10.07 -5.45
CA SER A 65 -3.09 9.58 -6.70
C SER A 65 -4.32 8.73 -6.44
N LYS A 66 -5.13 8.52 -7.47
CA LYS A 66 -6.18 7.51 -7.47
C LYS A 66 -5.76 6.32 -8.32
N THR A 67 -6.08 5.11 -7.86
CA THR A 67 -5.82 3.90 -8.62
C THR A 67 -7.09 3.06 -8.77
N LEU A 68 -7.19 2.38 -9.90
CA LEU A 68 -8.30 1.50 -10.24
C LEU A 68 -7.76 0.25 -10.89
N PHE A 69 -8.25 -0.92 -10.49
CA PHE A 69 -8.09 -2.15 -11.26
C PHE A 69 -9.38 -2.97 -11.24
N THR A 70 -9.51 -3.84 -12.24
CA THR A 70 -10.65 -4.76 -12.36
C THR A 70 -10.23 -6.17 -11.98
N TYR A 71 -11.15 -6.87 -11.33
CA TYR A 71 -11.04 -8.27 -10.94
C TYR A 71 -12.22 -9.01 -11.52
N LYS A 72 -11.94 -9.90 -12.48
CA LYS A 72 -12.95 -10.71 -13.15
C LYS A 72 -12.74 -12.17 -12.83
N VAL A 73 -13.84 -12.86 -12.51
CA VAL A 73 -13.84 -14.31 -12.34
C VAL A 73 -14.79 -14.91 -13.33
N PHE A 74 -14.29 -15.85 -14.11
CA PHE A 74 -15.06 -16.64 -15.06
C PHE A 74 -15.23 -18.04 -14.49
N GLN A 75 -16.39 -18.65 -14.68
CA GLN A 75 -16.63 -20.08 -14.44
C GLN A 75 -16.89 -20.73 -15.82
N GLY A 76 -15.88 -21.40 -16.36
CA GLY A 76 -15.87 -21.71 -17.80
C GLY A 76 -15.83 -20.42 -18.62
N GLU A 77 -16.77 -20.23 -19.54
CA GLU A 77 -16.88 -19.02 -20.37
C GLU A 77 -17.76 -17.93 -19.75
N LYS A 78 -18.51 -18.25 -18.68
CA LYS A 78 -19.43 -17.31 -18.04
C LYS A 78 -18.69 -16.41 -17.06
N LEU A 79 -18.79 -15.10 -17.25
CA LEU A 79 -18.37 -14.11 -16.25
C LEU A 79 -19.31 -14.17 -15.03
N VAL A 80 -18.76 -14.47 -13.86
CA VAL A 80 -19.53 -14.62 -12.61
C VAL A 80 -19.23 -13.51 -11.59
N ILE A 81 -18.06 -12.88 -11.68
CA ILE A 81 -17.69 -11.73 -10.86
C ILE A 81 -17.03 -10.70 -11.76
N ASP A 82 -17.45 -9.44 -11.65
CA ASP A 82 -16.81 -8.28 -12.29
C ASP A 82 -16.76 -7.14 -11.27
N ASN A 83 -15.66 -7.07 -10.52
CA ASN A 83 -15.46 -6.07 -9.48
C ASN A 83 -14.43 -5.05 -9.89
N LYS A 84 -14.64 -3.81 -9.43
CA LYS A 84 -13.68 -2.72 -9.54
C LYS A 84 -13.16 -2.37 -8.15
N PHE A 85 -11.85 -2.38 -8.02
CA PHE A 85 -11.16 -1.99 -6.80
C PHE A 85 -10.55 -0.61 -6.98
N PHE A 86 -10.84 0.28 -6.05
CA PHE A 86 -10.44 1.67 -6.08
C PHE A 86 -9.65 2.02 -4.82
N SER A 87 -8.54 2.73 -4.99
CA SER A 87 -7.76 3.30 -3.89
C SER A 87 -7.53 4.79 -4.13
N ASN A 88 -7.62 5.57 -3.05
CA ASN A 88 -7.35 7.00 -3.06
C ASN A 88 -6.20 7.31 -2.11
N PHE A 89 -5.02 7.61 -2.66
CA PHE A 89 -3.83 7.98 -1.93
C PHE A 89 -3.80 9.49 -1.74
N ARG A 90 -3.82 9.94 -0.48
CA ARG A 90 -3.70 11.36 -0.16
C ARG A 90 -2.25 11.80 -0.33
N PRO A 91 -1.99 12.98 -0.95
CA PRO A 91 -0.64 13.53 -0.97
C PRO A 91 -0.19 13.84 0.46
N TRP A 92 1.11 13.66 0.71
CA TRP A 92 1.70 13.79 2.03
C TRP A 92 2.80 14.84 2.03
N ALA A 93 2.84 15.66 3.08
CA ALA A 93 3.91 16.64 3.30
C ALA A 93 5.14 15.96 3.88
N ALA A 94 6.33 16.44 3.54
CA ALA A 94 7.49 16.17 4.38
C ALA A 94 7.27 16.81 5.76
N VAL A 95 7.63 16.10 6.83
CA VAL A 95 7.48 16.60 8.21
C VAL A 95 8.85 16.77 8.84
N PHE A 96 9.09 17.98 9.34
CA PHE A 96 10.31 18.38 10.03
C PHE A 96 9.98 18.78 11.46
N LEU A 97 10.79 18.28 12.39
CA LEU A 97 10.81 18.72 13.78
C LEU A 97 11.89 19.77 13.95
N VAL A 98 11.54 20.90 14.56
CA VAL A 98 12.46 22.01 14.83
C VAL A 98 12.66 22.13 16.33
N GLY A 99 13.91 21.97 16.77
CA GLY A 99 14.26 22.04 18.18
C GLY A 99 14.09 23.44 18.75
N ILE A 100 13.39 23.53 19.88
CA ILE A 100 13.18 24.76 20.65
C ILE A 100 13.74 24.69 22.08
N ALA A 101 14.34 23.56 22.47
CA ALA A 101 14.92 23.39 23.81
C ALA A 101 16.15 24.29 24.00
N GLU A 102 16.23 24.95 25.16
CA GLU A 102 17.38 25.78 25.57
C GLU A 102 18.64 24.95 25.85
#